data_AF-A0A832ZPV9-F1
#
_entry.id   AF-A0A832ZPV9-F1
#
_cell.length_a   1.000
_cell.length_b   1.000
_cell.length_c   1.000
_cell.angle_alpha   90.00
_cell.angle_beta   90.00
_cell.angle_gamma   90.00
#
_symmetry.space_group_name_H-M   'P 1'
#
loop_
_entity.id
_entity.type
_entity.pdbx_description
1 polymer ?
#
loop_
_entity_poly.entity_id
_entity_poly.type
_entity_poly.pdbx_seq_one_letter_code
_entity_poly.pdbx_strand_id
1 'polypeptide(L)'
;MYYLACVNGNTVGGLGFMVINDIEWGFFKGSIRLLILSLLEESSMHGYQILKRIEEFFGSKPKLSTIYTILAELERKGLVKSNMGLKKYYSLTDNGKRILHEIRRRNEEKIKRLISTILGSHK
;
A
#
# COMPACT_ATOMS: atom_id res chain seq x y z
N MET A 1 -19.72 23.03 11.24
CA MET A 1 -18.27 23.32 11.37
C MET A 1 -17.54 22.50 10.30
N TYR A 2 -17.52 22.98 9.06
CA TYR A 2 -16.84 22.31 7.95
C TYR A 2 -15.36 22.68 8.00
N TYR A 3 -14.49 21.67 8.13
CA TYR A 3 -13.04 21.85 8.14
C TYR A 3 -12.59 22.12 6.69
N LEU A 4 -12.04 23.31 6.43
CA LEU A 4 -11.35 23.63 5.18
C LEU A 4 -9.91 23.14 5.33
N ALA A 5 -9.58 22.01 4.71
CA ALA A 5 -8.19 21.61 4.53
C ALA A 5 -7.70 22.17 3.19
N CYS A 6 -6.80 23.15 3.22
CA CYS A 6 -6.16 23.67 2.03
C CYS A 6 -5.25 22.59 1.42
N VAL A 7 -5.58 22.13 0.21
CA VAL A 7 -4.67 21.35 -0.63
C VAL A 7 -4.38 22.20 -1.87
N ASN A 8 -3.13 22.68 -2.00
CA ASN A 8 -2.58 23.32 -3.21
C ASN A 8 -3.41 24.49 -3.78
N GLY A 9 -3.79 25.47 -2.96
CA GLY A 9 -4.33 26.76 -3.43
C GLY A 9 -5.74 26.73 -4.06
N ASN A 10 -6.36 25.56 -4.21
CA ASN A 10 -7.75 25.42 -4.62
C ASN A 10 -8.60 25.01 -3.41
N THR A 11 -9.56 25.85 -3.03
CA THR A 11 -10.54 25.52 -1.99
C THR A 11 -11.52 24.48 -2.52
N VAL A 12 -11.22 23.20 -2.30
CA VAL A 12 -12.21 22.12 -2.44
C VAL A 12 -13.12 22.16 -1.22
N GLY A 13 -14.41 22.43 -1.43
CA GLY A 13 -15.42 22.34 -0.36
C GLY A 13 -15.46 20.94 0.24
N GLY A 14 -16.06 20.80 1.43
CA GLY A 14 -16.03 19.54 2.21
C GLY A 14 -16.49 18.28 1.44
N LEU A 15 -17.43 18.42 0.50
CA LEU A 15 -17.86 17.31 -0.37
C LEU A 15 -16.81 16.96 -1.44
N GLY A 16 -16.18 17.96 -2.07
CA GLY A 16 -15.12 17.74 -3.04
C GLY A 16 -13.87 17.12 -2.40
N PHE A 17 -13.53 17.54 -1.18
CA PHE A 17 -12.46 16.92 -0.41
C PHE A 17 -12.74 15.45 -0.08
N MET A 18 -13.98 15.11 0.31
CA MET A 18 -14.37 13.72 0.59
C MET A 18 -14.24 12.82 -0.65
N VAL A 19 -14.74 13.28 -1.80
CA VAL A 19 -14.66 12.54 -3.07
C VAL A 19 -13.21 12.28 -3.50
N ILE A 20 -12.33 13.27 -3.37
CA ILE A 20 -10.91 13.13 -3.71
C ILE A 20 -10.26 12.04 -2.84
N ASN A 21 -10.44 12.11 -1.52
CA ASN A 21 -9.86 11.12 -0.60
C ASN A 21 -10.39 9.71 -0.87
N ASP A 22 -11.67 9.56 -1.21
CA ASP A 22 -12.25 8.24 -1.51
C ASP A 22 -11.64 7.60 -2.76
N ILE A 23 -11.44 8.38 -3.82
CA ILE A 23 -10.82 7.91 -5.07
C ILE A 23 -9.34 7.58 -4.85
N GLU A 24 -8.61 8.48 -4.19
CA GLU A 24 -7.19 8.31 -3.85
C GLU A 24 -6.97 7.05 -3.00
N TRP A 25 -7.76 6.91 -1.93
CA TRP A 25 -7.71 5.75 -1.06
C TRP A 25 -8.05 4.45 -1.78
N GLY A 26 -9.02 4.48 -2.70
CA GLY A 26 -9.38 3.32 -3.53
C GLY A 26 -8.20 2.80 -4.35
N PHE A 27 -7.45 3.71 -4.98
CA PHE A 27 -6.24 3.36 -5.75
C PHE A 27 -5.15 2.76 -4.84
N PHE A 28 -4.85 3.42 -3.72
CA PHE A 28 -3.82 2.95 -2.78
C PHE A 28 -4.19 1.63 -2.11
N LYS A 29 -5.45 1.43 -1.73
CA LYS A 29 -5.94 0.16 -1.16
C LYS A 29 -5.68 -1.03 -2.11
N GLY A 30 -5.74 -0.81 -3.43
CA GLY A 30 -5.39 -1.80 -4.43
C GLY A 30 -3.90 -2.17 -4.45
N SER A 31 -3.01 -1.25 -4.09
CA SER A 31 -1.55 -1.45 -4.13
C SER A 31 -0.94 -1.95 -2.82
N ILE A 32 -1.62 -1.81 -1.67
CA ILE A 32 -1.08 -2.16 -0.33
C ILE A 32 -0.48 -3.57 -0.28
N ARG A 33 -1.09 -4.58 -0.91
CA ARG A 33 -0.55 -5.96 -0.90
C ARG A 33 0.83 -6.03 -1.53
N LEU A 34 1.00 -5.41 -2.71
CA LEU A 34 2.28 -5.38 -3.41
C LEU A 34 3.31 -4.52 -2.66
N LEU A 35 2.85 -3.44 -2.03
CA LEU A 35 3.70 -2.62 -1.18
C LEU A 35 4.23 -3.40 0.03
N ILE A 36 3.37 -4.13 0.75
CA ILE A 36 3.79 -4.99 1.88
C ILE A 36 4.82 -6.03 1.42
N LEU A 37 4.56 -6.72 0.31
CA LEU A 37 5.51 -7.71 -0.22
C LEU A 37 6.85 -7.06 -0.58
N SER A 38 6.83 -5.86 -1.15
CA SER A 38 8.05 -5.10 -1.50
C SER A 38 8.82 -4.65 -0.25
N LEU A 39 8.14 -4.14 0.77
CA LEU A 39 8.77 -3.77 2.05
C LEU A 39 9.42 -4.97 2.73
N LEU A 40 8.75 -6.14 2.70
CA LEU A 40 9.27 -7.37 3.29
C LEU A 40 10.39 -8.05 2.47
N GLU A 41 10.55 -7.65 1.21
CA GLU A 41 11.69 -8.03 0.37
C GLU A 41 12.97 -7.29 0.82
N GLU A 42 12.84 -6.01 1.20
CA GLU A 42 13.96 -5.20 1.72
C GLU A 42 14.46 -5.72 3.07
N SER A 43 13.53 -6.00 4.00
CA SER A 43 13.89 -6.49 5.34
C SER A 43 12.68 -7.08 6.07
N SER A 44 12.94 -7.91 7.09
CA SER A 44 11.88 -8.37 7.97
C SER A 44 11.40 -7.23 8.86
N MET A 45 10.09 -7.08 9.02
CA MET A 45 9.49 -5.94 9.72
C MET A 45 8.40 -6.35 10.69
N HIS A 46 8.23 -5.56 11.76
CA HIS A 46 7.05 -5.61 12.61
C HIS A 46 5.82 -5.05 11.91
N GLY A 47 4.63 -5.54 12.29
CA GLY A 47 3.35 -5.02 11.77
C GLY A 47 3.20 -3.50 11.92
N TYR A 48 3.71 -2.93 13.02
CA TYR A 48 3.69 -1.47 13.23
C TYR A 48 4.69 -0.72 12.33
N GLN A 49 5.86 -1.30 12.06
CA GLN A 49 6.82 -0.70 11.12
C GLN A 49 6.26 -0.69 9.70
N ILE A 50 5.59 -1.78 9.29
CA ILE A 50 4.87 -1.87 8.01
C ILE A 50 3.80 -0.77 7.92
N LEU A 51 2.97 -0.62 8.97
CA LEU A 51 1.96 0.44 9.03
C LEU A 51 2.58 1.82 8.85
N LYS A 52 3.67 2.12 9.58
CA LYS A 52 4.34 3.42 9.50
C LYS A 52 4.90 3.69 8.10
N ARG A 53 5.56 2.71 7.48
CA ARG A 53 6.06 2.83 6.10
C ARG A 53 4.91 3.10 5.12
N ILE A 54 3.79 2.40 5.26
CA ILE A 54 2.59 2.61 4.42
C ILE A 54 2.01 4.02 4.62
N GLU A 55 1.97 4.51 5.86
CA GLU A 55 1.52 5.87 6.19
C GLU A 55 2.41 6.94 5.54
N GLU A 56 3.73 6.72 5.50
CA GLU A 56 4.68 7.59 4.80
C GLU A 56 4.44 7.65 3.27
N PHE A 57 3.94 6.58 2.65
CA PHE A 57 3.65 6.55 1.22
C PHE A 57 2.35 7.29 0.85
N PHE A 58 1.33 7.22 1.70
CA PHE A 58 -0.04 7.62 1.32
C PHE A 58 -0.57 8.83 2.07
N GLY A 59 0.14 9.35 3.06
CA GLY A 59 -0.27 10.52 3.88
C GLY A 59 -1.53 10.30 4.73
N SER A 60 -2.26 9.20 4.51
CA SER A 60 -3.46 8.78 5.22
C SER A 60 -3.27 7.37 5.79
N LYS A 61 -3.83 7.14 6.97
CA LYS A 61 -3.51 5.97 7.78
C LYS A 61 -4.53 4.84 7.58
N PRO A 62 -4.16 3.69 6.96
CA PRO A 62 -4.96 2.49 7.14
C PRO A 62 -5.08 2.16 8.62
N LYS A 63 -6.22 1.61 9.04
CA LYS A 63 -6.33 1.03 10.37
C LYS A 63 -5.31 -0.10 10.51
N LEU A 64 -4.67 -0.20 11.67
CA LEU A 64 -3.71 -1.28 11.96
C LEU A 64 -4.34 -2.67 11.78
N SER A 65 -5.64 -2.82 12.07
CA SER A 65 -6.40 -4.03 11.82
C SER A 65 -6.45 -4.43 10.33
N THR A 66 -6.48 -3.45 9.42
CA THR A 66 -6.40 -3.70 7.97
C THR A 66 -5.05 -4.31 7.61
N ILE A 67 -3.97 -3.79 8.18
CA ILE A 67 -2.61 -4.32 7.95
C ILE A 67 -2.52 -5.77 8.43
N TYR A 68 -3.01 -6.07 9.63
CA TYR A 68 -3.00 -7.45 10.14
C TYR A 68 -3.91 -8.38 9.33
N THR A 69 -5.04 -7.90 8.81
CA THR A 69 -5.91 -8.69 7.93
C THR A 69 -5.19 -9.09 6.64
N ILE A 70 -4.47 -8.14 6.03
CA ILE A 70 -3.69 -8.39 4.82
C ILE A 70 -2.52 -9.32 5.12
N LEU A 71 -1.80 -9.13 6.22
CA LEU A 71 -0.70 -10.01 6.62
C LEU A 71 -1.18 -11.45 6.84
N ALA A 72 -2.29 -11.64 7.55
CA ALA A 72 -2.90 -12.96 7.73
C ALA A 72 -3.33 -13.60 6.40
N GLU A 73 -3.84 -12.80 5.45
CA GLU A 73 -4.13 -13.28 4.09
C GLU A 73 -2.87 -13.75 3.36
N LEU A 74 -1.78 -12.97 3.43
CA LEU A 74 -0.50 -13.28 2.78
C LEU A 74 0.19 -14.50 3.42
N GLU A 75 0.05 -14.69 4.74
CA GLU A 75 0.51 -15.88 5.45
C GLU A 75 -0.27 -17.12 5.03
N ARG A 76 -1.60 -17.05 4.95
CA ARG A 76 -2.43 -18.17 4.44
C ARG A 76 -2.06 -18.56 3.00
N LYS A 77 -1.63 -17.58 2.19
CA LYS A 77 -1.14 -17.81 0.81
C LYS A 77 0.32 -18.30 0.76
N GLY A 78 1.00 -18.45 1.91
CA GLY A 78 2.39 -18.86 1.99
C GLY A 78 3.38 -17.86 1.40
N LEU A 79 2.98 -16.59 1.22
CA LEU A 79 3.84 -15.53 0.66
C LEU A 79 4.66 -14.84 1.75
N VAL A 80 4.12 -14.79 2.97
CA VAL A 80 4.75 -14.20 4.14
C VAL A 80 4.76 -15.24 5.26
N LYS A 81 5.74 -15.16 6.16
CA LYS A 81 5.77 -15.92 7.42
C LYS A 81 6.01 -14.98 8.60
N SER A 82 5.48 -15.32 9.77
CA SER A 82 5.81 -14.67 11.03
C SER A 82 6.57 -15.57 11.99
N ASN A 83 7.31 -14.97 12.92
CA ASN A 83 7.92 -15.70 14.03
C ASN A 83 6.90 -15.91 15.19
N MET A 84 7.18 -16.88 16.06
CA MET A 84 6.31 -17.22 17.21
C MET A 84 6.57 -16.36 18.46
N GLY A 85 7.24 -15.22 18.32
CA GLY A 85 7.61 -14.36 19.45
C GLY A 85 6.47 -13.44 19.92
N LEU A 86 6.61 -12.90 21.14
CA LEU A 86 5.71 -11.88 21.71
C LEU A 86 5.52 -10.67 20.79
N LYS A 87 6.55 -10.32 20.00
CA LYS A 87 6.45 -9.33 18.93
C LYS A 87 6.64 -10.03 17.57
N LYS A 88 5.54 -10.19 16.84
CA LYS A 88 5.57 -10.78 15.50
C LYS A 88 6.38 -9.92 14.53
N TYR A 89 7.45 -10.50 14.00
CA TYR A 89 8.13 -10.04 12.80
C TYR A 89 7.61 -10.83 11.61
N TYR A 90 7.40 -10.14 10.51
CA TYR A 90 7.01 -10.73 9.24
C TYR A 90 8.21 -10.73 8.30
N SER A 91 8.34 -11.78 7.51
CA SER A 91 9.38 -11.94 6.50
C SER A 91 8.77 -12.50 5.23
N LEU A 92 9.30 -12.09 4.07
CA LEU A 92 8.93 -12.67 2.80
C LEU A 92 9.46 -14.10 2.69
N THR A 93 8.63 -15.04 2.20
CA THR A 93 9.08 -16.42 1.91
C THR A 93 9.74 -16.49 0.53
N ASP A 94 10.43 -17.60 0.23
CA ASP A 94 10.99 -17.80 -1.12
C ASP A 94 9.88 -17.87 -2.18
N ASN A 95 8.73 -18.44 -1.82
CA ASN A 95 7.55 -18.40 -2.68
C ASN A 95 7.03 -16.97 -2.87
N GLY A 96 6.96 -16.19 -1.79
CA GLY A 96 6.60 -14.77 -1.82
C GLY A 96 7.50 -13.95 -2.75
N LYS A 97 8.83 -14.14 -2.67
CA LYS A 97 9.81 -13.53 -3.55
C LYS A 97 9.54 -13.86 -5.02
N ARG A 98 9.42 -15.15 -5.36
CA ARG A 98 9.14 -15.58 -6.74
C ARG A 98 7.86 -14.97 -7.29
N ILE A 99 6.78 -14.99 -6.52
CA ILE A 99 5.49 -14.41 -6.93
C ILE A 99 5.58 -12.89 -7.09
N LEU A 100 6.26 -12.20 -6.19
CA LEU A 100 6.47 -10.75 -6.29
C LEU A 100 7.23 -10.39 -7.58
N HIS A 101 8.33 -11.07 -7.87
CA HIS A 101 9.09 -10.86 -9.11
C HIS A 101 8.25 -11.18 -10.35
N GLU A 102 7.45 -12.24 -10.34
CA GLU A 102 6.60 -12.59 -11.48
C GLU A 102 5.49 -11.55 -11.69
N ILE A 103 4.89 -11.03 -10.63
CA ILE A 103 3.91 -9.93 -10.73
C ILE A 103 4.56 -8.68 -11.31
N ARG A 104 5.75 -8.31 -10.83
CA ARG A 104 6.50 -7.16 -11.38
C ARG A 104 6.78 -7.37 -12.86
N ARG A 105 7.38 -8.51 -13.25
CA ARG A 105 7.71 -8.84 -14.63
C ARG A 105 6.50 -8.80 -15.58
N ARG A 106 5.36 -9.38 -15.16
CA ARG A 106 4.15 -9.44 -16.00
C ARG A 106 3.42 -8.10 -16.15
N ASN A 107 3.61 -7.18 -15.21
CA ASN A 107 2.80 -5.96 -15.12
C ASN A 107 3.62 -4.68 -15.24
N GLU A 108 4.94 -4.73 -15.31
CA GLU A 108 5.82 -3.57 -15.36
C GLU A 108 5.36 -2.54 -16.40
N GLU A 109 5.24 -2.94 -17.66
CA GLU A 109 4.81 -2.05 -18.75
C GLU A 109 3.37 -1.55 -18.58
N LYS A 110 2.48 -2.38 -18.01
CA LYS A 110 1.10 -1.99 -17.73
C LYS A 110 1.04 -0.93 -16.63
N ILE A 111 1.84 -1.10 -15.57
CA ILE A 111 1.94 -0.18 -14.44
C ILE A 111 2.55 1.15 -14.91
N LYS A 112 3.65 1.10 -15.66
CA LYS A 112 4.27 2.30 -16.24
C LYS A 112 3.28 3.08 -17.11
N ARG A 113 2.59 2.40 -18.03
CA ARG A 113 1.58 3.01 -18.90
C ARG A 113 0.39 3.57 -18.11
N LEU A 114 -0.08 2.87 -17.08
CA LEU A 114 -1.17 3.34 -16.23
C LEU A 114 -0.76 4.63 -15.51
N ILE A 115 0.40 4.63 -14.86
CA ILE A 115 0.90 5.79 -14.12
C ILE A 115 1.15 6.97 -15.07
N SER A 116 1.77 6.76 -16.23
CA SER A 116 2.00 7.85 -17.20
C SER A 116 0.69 8.45 -17.72
N THR A 117 -0.34 7.62 -17.89
CA THR A 117 -1.69 8.06 -18.30
C THR A 117 -2.37 8.87 -17.19
N ILE A 118 -2.33 8.39 -15.95
CA ILE A 118 -2.93 9.10 -14.79
C ILE A 118 -2.23 10.43 -14.54
N LEU A 119 -0.90 10.48 -14.67
CA LEU A 119 -0.10 11.69 -14.48
C LEU A 119 -0.18 12.66 -15.67
N GLY A 120 -0.96 12.36 -16.71
CA GLY A 120 -1.13 13.24 -17.88
C GLY A 120 0.15 13.49 -18.66
N SER A 121 1.15 12.59 -18.57
CA SER A 121 2.46 12.73 -19.23
C SER A 121 2.45 12.28 -20.70
N HIS A 122 1.28 12.16 -21.32
CA HIS A 122 1.18 11.93 -22.76
C HIS A 122 1.38 13.26 -23.50
N LYS A 123 2.52 13.37 -24.17
CA LYS A 123 2.74 14.32 -25.27
C LYS A 123 2.52 13.58 -26.58
#